data_AF-A0A2V6EX95-F1
#
_entry.id   AF-A0A2V6EX95-F1
#
_cell.length_a   1.000
_cell.length_b   1.000
_cell.length_c   1.000
_cell.angle_alpha   90.00
_cell.angle_beta   90.00
_cell.angle_gamma   90.00
#
_symmetry.space_group_name_H-M   'P 1'
#
loop_
_entity.id
_entity.type
_entity.pdbx_description
1 polymer ?
#
loop_
_entity_poly.entity_id
_entity_poly.type
_entity_poly.pdbx_seq_one_letter_code
_entity_poly.pdbx_strand_id
1 'polypeptide(L)'
;MHVNAAHNAVHLLTGIVALLAGMAGVGASKTFFKIFGVVYGVVAVLGFVVGEGMLLGLISNNTADTWLHVGIAVVSLIIGFAPSGELTTTAA
;
A
#
# COMPACT_ATOMS: atom_id res chain seq x y z
N MET A 1 2.49 10.26 20.51
CA MET A 1 2.30 9.65 19.17
C MET A 1 1.63 10.69 18.29
N HIS A 2 2.40 11.38 17.43
CA HIS A 2 1.84 12.37 16.51
C HIS A 2 2.24 11.99 15.09
N VAL A 3 1.26 11.76 14.22
CA VAL A 3 1.47 11.78 12.77
C VAL A 3 1.73 13.21 12.33
N ASN A 4 2.67 13.41 11.41
CA ASN A 4 3.02 14.74 10.93
C ASN A 4 2.41 14.99 9.54
N ALA A 5 2.46 16.25 9.09
CA ALA A 5 1.86 16.64 7.82
C ALA A 5 2.41 15.85 6.63
N ALA A 6 3.71 15.50 6.65
CA ALA A 6 4.34 14.70 5.61
C ALA A 6 3.76 13.27 5.52
N HIS A 7 3.55 12.62 6.66
CA HIS A 7 2.91 11.30 6.71
C HIS A 7 1.49 11.36 6.12
N ASN A 8 0.69 12.35 6.52
CA ASN A 8 -0.67 12.52 6.00
C ASN A 8 -0.68 12.81 4.50
N ALA A 9 0.28 13.61 4.01
CA ALA A 9 0.42 13.90 2.59
C ALA A 9 0.73 12.64 1.76
N VAL A 10 1.62 11.76 2.27
CA VAL A 10 1.91 10.47 1.62
C VAL A 10 0.63 9.65 1.48
N HIS A 11 -0.14 9.47 2.56
CA HIS A 11 -1.40 8.70 2.49
C HIS A 11 -2.42 9.33 1.54
N LEU A 12 -2.54 10.66 1.52
CA LEU A 12 -3.46 11.35 0.62
C LEU A 12 -3.07 11.14 -0.85
N LEU A 13 -1.79 11.31 -1.18
CA LEU A 13 -1.28 11.11 -2.54
C LEU A 13 -1.46 9.67 -2.98
N THR A 14 -1.13 8.69 -2.13
CA THR A 14 -1.32 7.28 -2.46
C THR A 14 -2.80 6.92 -2.62
N GLY A 15 -3.68 7.52 -1.81
CA GLY A 15 -5.13 7.37 -1.94
C GLY A 15 -5.67 7.88 -3.27
N ILE A 16 -5.19 9.04 -3.73
CA ILE A 16 -5.55 9.59 -5.06
C ILE A 16 -5.10 8.62 -6.16
N VAL A 17 -3.86 8.14 -6.11
CA VAL A 17 -3.36 7.19 -7.12
C VAL A 17 -4.17 5.88 -7.09
N ALA A 18 -4.56 5.39 -5.92
CA ALA A 18 -5.41 4.22 -5.78
C ALA A 18 -6.78 4.41 -6.46
N LEU A 19 -7.42 5.56 -6.25
CA LEU A 19 -8.70 5.89 -6.88
C LEU A 19 -8.57 5.96 -8.40
N LEU A 20 -7.52 6.62 -8.91
CA LEU A 20 -7.26 6.70 -10.35
C LEU A 20 -7.00 5.32 -10.96
N ALA A 21 -6.22 4.46 -10.28
CA ALA A 21 -6.00 3.08 -10.71
C ALA A 21 -7.30 2.27 -10.72
N GLY A 22 -8.14 2.45 -9.70
CA GLY A 22 -9.48 1.87 -9.61
C GLY A 22 -10.38 2.26 -10.78
N MET A 23 -10.37 3.53 -11.16
CA MET A 23 -11.14 4.05 -12.30
C MET A 23 -10.59 3.58 -13.65
N ALA A 24 -9.30 3.29 -13.75
CA ALA A 24 -8.65 2.82 -14.98
C ALA A 24 -8.87 1.31 -15.27
N GLY A 25 -9.44 0.57 -14.32
CA GLY A 25 -9.87 -0.82 -14.51
C GLY A 25 -8.99 -1.87 -13.82
N VAL A 26 -9.40 -3.13 -13.92
CA VAL A 26 -8.85 -4.25 -13.12
C VAL A 26 -7.34 -4.44 -13.31
N GLY A 27 -6.84 -4.31 -14.54
CA GLY A 27 -5.41 -4.44 -14.83
C GLY A 27 -4.57 -3.36 -14.15
N ALA A 28 -5.01 -2.10 -14.21
CA ALA A 28 -4.35 -0.98 -13.56
C ALA A 28 -4.38 -1.12 -12.03
N SER A 29 -5.54 -1.48 -11.46
CA SER A 29 -5.68 -1.77 -10.03
C SER A 29 -4.73 -2.86 -9.55
N LYS A 30 -4.61 -3.98 -10.28
CA LYS A 30 -3.69 -5.06 -9.90
C LYS A 30 -2.24 -4.60 -9.92
N THR A 31 -1.83 -3.85 -10.94
CA THR A 31 -0.48 -3.28 -11.00
C THR A 31 -0.23 -2.32 -9.84
N PHE A 32 -1.19 -1.44 -9.53
CA PHE A 32 -1.11 -0.56 -8.37
C PHE A 32 -0.93 -1.36 -7.08
N PHE A 33 -1.79 -2.35 -6.80
CA PHE A 33 -1.72 -3.15 -5.58
C PHE A 33 -0.41 -3.94 -5.43
N LYS A 34 0.17 -4.44 -6.53
CA LYS A 34 1.51 -5.07 -6.50
C LYS A 34 2.59 -4.08 -6.08
N ILE A 35 2.68 -2.94 -6.78
CA ILE A 35 3.70 -1.92 -6.50
C ILE A 35 3.53 -1.37 -5.09
N PHE A 36 2.30 -0.99 -4.75
CA PHE A 36 1.94 -0.44 -3.46
C PHE A 36 2.24 -1.40 -2.32
N GLY A 37 1.91 -2.69 -2.50
CA GLY A 37 2.22 -3.73 -1.52
C GLY A 37 3.73 -3.89 -1.27
N VAL A 38 4.55 -3.87 -2.32
CA VAL A 38 6.02 -3.93 -2.18
C VAL A 38 6.55 -2.68 -1.46
N VAL A 39 6.09 -1.49 -1.86
CA VAL A 39 6.52 -0.22 -1.25
C VAL A 39 6.16 -0.19 0.25
N TYR A 40 4.93 -0.55 0.61
CA TYR A 40 4.52 -0.58 2.03
C TYR A 40 5.24 -1.68 2.82
N GLY A 41 5.62 -2.79 2.18
CA GLY A 41 6.49 -3.79 2.78
C GLY A 41 7.87 -3.22 3.13
N VAL A 42 8.48 -2.46 2.22
CA VAL A 42 9.76 -1.77 2.48
C VAL A 42 9.61 -0.74 3.60
N VAL A 43 8.54 0.08 3.58
CA VAL A 43 8.26 1.06 4.65
C VAL A 43 8.09 0.37 6.00
N ALA A 44 7.40 -0.76 6.06
CA ALA A 44 7.25 -1.54 7.29
C ALA A 44 8.60 -2.06 7.82
N VAL A 45 9.45 -2.61 6.96
CA VAL A 45 10.81 -3.05 7.34
C VAL A 45 11.61 -1.88 7.91
N LEU A 46 11.60 -0.72 7.26
CA LEU A 46 12.25 0.49 7.76
C LEU A 46 11.66 0.94 9.10
N GLY A 47 10.33 0.84 9.26
CA GLY A 47 9.62 1.12 10.52
C GLY A 47 10.12 0.25 11.67
N PHE A 48 10.35 -1.04 11.44
CA PHE A 48 10.91 -1.94 12.46
C PHE A 48 12.38 -1.65 12.78
N VAL A 49 13.17 -1.24 11.79
CA VAL A 49 14.59 -0.87 11.99
C VAL A 49 14.72 0.43 12.79
N VAL A 50 13.88 1.43 12.50
CA VAL A 50 13.91 2.75 13.16
C VAL A 50 13.18 2.74 14.51
N GLY A 51 12.10 1.98 14.64
CA GLY A 51 11.25 1.99 15.83
C GLY A 51 10.47 3.31 15.98
N GLU A 52 10.36 3.83 17.19
CA GLU A 52 9.71 5.12 17.46
C GLU A 52 10.63 6.27 17.00
N GLY A 53 10.19 7.08 16.03
CA GLY A 53 11.01 8.19 15.54
C GLY A 53 10.63 8.70 14.17
N MET A 54 11.60 9.27 13.45
CA MET A 54 11.40 9.86 12.13
C MET A 54 12.00 8.96 11.05
N LEU A 55 11.15 8.36 10.21
CA LEU A 55 11.56 7.71 8.98
C LEU A 55 12.14 8.75 8.02
N LEU A 56 13.38 8.51 7.58
CA LEU A 56 14.14 9.38 6.67
C LEU A 56 14.23 10.84 7.15
N GLY A 57 14.06 11.10 8.45
CA GLY A 57 14.02 12.45 9.02
C GLY A 57 12.76 13.26 8.69
N LEU A 58 11.79 12.71 7.97
CA LEU A 58 10.62 13.45 7.45
C LEU A 58 9.26 12.88 7.88
N ILE A 59 9.14 11.58 8.07
CA ILE A 59 7.85 10.91 8.33
C ILE A 59 7.86 10.36 9.75
N SER A 60 6.95 10.84 10.60
CA SER A 60 6.80 10.31 11.96
C SER A 60 6.35 8.85 11.92
N ASN A 61 7.01 7.99 12.69
CA ASN A 61 6.74 6.57 12.80
C ASN A 61 6.55 6.17 14.26
N ASN A 62 5.55 5.34 14.48
CA ASN A 62 5.34 4.66 15.75
C ASN A 62 5.09 3.16 15.50
N THR A 63 5.05 2.40 16.57
CA THR A 63 4.88 0.94 16.49
C THR A 63 3.55 0.54 15.83
N ALA A 64 2.45 1.23 16.12
CA ALA A 64 1.15 0.96 15.51
C ALA A 64 1.14 1.26 14.01
N ASP A 65 1.77 2.36 13.57
CA ASP A 65 1.90 2.71 12.14
C ASP A 65 2.71 1.64 11.39
N THR A 66 3.77 1.14 12.01
CA THR A 66 4.60 0.07 11.42
C THR A 66 3.76 -1.19 11.17
N TRP A 67 2.97 -1.62 12.15
CA TRP A 67 2.07 -2.77 11.99
C TRP A 67 0.95 -2.52 10.98
N LEU A 68 0.42 -1.30 10.91
CA LEU A 68 -0.53 -0.90 9.89
C LEU A 68 0.07 -1.04 8.49
N HIS A 69 1.33 -0.62 8.28
CA HIS A 69 2.03 -0.80 7.01
C HIS A 69 2.21 -2.27 6.64
N VAL A 70 2.50 -3.14 7.61
CA VAL A 70 2.54 -4.60 7.38
C VAL A 70 1.19 -5.11 6.87
N GLY A 71 0.09 -4.76 7.54
CA GLY A 71 -1.25 -5.18 7.14
C GLY A 71 -1.59 -4.72 5.71
N ILE A 72 -1.31 -3.46 5.39
CA ILE A 72 -1.51 -2.91 4.04
C ILE A 72 -0.66 -3.64 3.00
N ALA A 73 0.60 -3.91 3.30
CA ALA A 73 1.50 -4.62 2.39
C ALA A 73 0.95 -6.01 2.06
N VAL A 74 0.57 -6.78 3.09
CA VAL A 74 0.02 -8.14 2.92
C VAL A 74 -1.26 -8.12 2.09
N VAL A 75 -2.24 -7.30 2.46
CA VAL A 75 -3.53 -7.24 1.76
C VAL A 75 -3.34 -6.79 0.31
N SER A 76 -2.49 -5.78 0.08
CA SER A 76 -2.24 -5.26 -1.27
C SER A 76 -1.54 -6.31 -2.15
N LEU A 77 -0.55 -7.03 -1.63
CA LEU A 77 0.10 -8.10 -2.39
C LEU A 77 -0.87 -9.24 -2.71
N ILE A 78 -1.71 -9.66 -1.75
CA ILE A 78 -2.74 -10.68 -1.99
C ILE A 78 -3.66 -10.25 -3.13
N ILE A 79 -4.20 -9.03 -3.10
CA ILE A 79 -5.10 -8.50 -4.13
C ILE A 79 -4.37 -8.36 -5.48
N GLY A 80 -3.14 -7.84 -5.46
CA GLY A 80 -2.34 -7.60 -6.66
C GLY A 80 -1.99 -8.89 -7.39
N PHE A 81 -1.69 -9.98 -6.66
CA PHE A 81 -1.34 -11.29 -7.22
C PHE A 81 -2.51 -12.27 -7.30
N ALA A 82 -3.70 -11.89 -6.82
CA ALA A 82 -4.90 -12.72 -6.97
C ALA A 82 -5.14 -13.05 -8.46
N PRO A 83 -5.61 -14.25 -8.81
CA PRO A 83 -6.03 -14.58 -10.17
C PRO A 83 -7.11 -13.61 -10.67
N SER A 84 -7.09 -13.26 -11.95
CA SER A 84 -8.25 -12.61 -12.58
C SER A 84 -9.19 -13.75 -12.95
N GLY A 85 -10.41 -13.77 -12.43
CA GLY A 85 -11.38 -14.78 -12.83
C GLY A 85 -11.59 -14.69 -14.34
N GLU A 86 -11.08 -15.66 -15.09
CA GLU A 86 -11.47 -15.87 -16.47
C GLU A 86 -12.94 -16.29 -16.40
N LEU A 87 -13.84 -15.37 -16.71
CA LEU A 87 -15.19 -15.76 -17.08
C LEU A 87 -15.02 -16.58 -18.34
N THR A 88 -14.86 -17.89 -18.18
CA THR A 88 -14.96 -18.85 -19.25
C THR A 88 -16.36 -18.67 -19.83
N THR A 89 -16.48 -17.81 -20.85
CA THR A 89 -17.65 -17.80 -21.72
C THR A 89 -17.58 -19.12 -22.47
N THR A 90 -18.05 -20.18 -21.83
CA THR A 90 -18.40 -21.42 -22.49
C THR A 90 -19.59 -21.08 -23.38
N ALA A 91 -19.29 -20.58 -24.59
CA ALA A 91 -20.24 -20.49 -25.66
C ALA A 91 -20.63 -21.92 -26.03
N ALA A 92 -21.90 -22.26 -25.82
CA ALA A 92 -22.58 -23.41 -26.38
C ALA A 92 -23.57 -22.91 -27.43
#